data_AF-Q3MKG8-F1
#
_entry.id   AF-Q3MKG8-F1
#
_cell.length_a   1.000
_cell.length_b   1.000
_cell.length_c   1.000
_cell.angle_alpha   90.00
_cell.angle_beta   90.00
_cell.angle_gamma   90.00
#
_symmetry.space_group_name_H-M   'P 1'
#
loop_
_entity.id
_entity.type
_entity.pdbx_description
1 polymer ?
#
loop_
_entity_poly.entity_id
_entity_poly.type
_entity_poly.pdbx_seq_one_letter_code
_entity_poly.pdbx_strand_id
1 'polypeptide(L)'
;LSLGLIFILYTMFVWWRDVLRESTLEGHHTKVVQLGLRYGFILFIVSEVMFFFAFFWASSHSSLAPAVEIGGIWPPKGIGVLDPREIPFLNTLILLSSGAAVTWAHHAILAGKQKRAVYALVATVLLACVFTGFQGMEYYQAPFTISDSIYGSTFFLATGFHGFHVIIGTLFLIICGIRQYFGHLTKEHHVGFEAAA
;
A
#
# COMPACT_ATOMS: atom_id res chain seq x y z
N LEU A 1 -0.23 13.29 21.60
CA LEU A 1 -0.09 12.65 20.27
C LEU A 1 -0.72 11.26 20.22
N SER A 2 -0.36 10.35 21.13
CA SER A 2 -0.88 8.96 21.16
C SER A 2 -2.41 8.84 21.30
N LEU A 3 -3.03 9.62 22.18
CA LEU A 3 -4.50 9.58 22.37
C LEU A 3 -5.28 9.95 21.10
N GLY A 4 -4.84 10.98 20.38
CA GLY A 4 -5.49 11.41 19.14
C GLY A 4 -5.40 10.35 18.05
N LEU A 5 -4.23 9.72 17.90
CA LEU A 5 -4.04 8.61 16.95
C LEU A 5 -4.95 7.42 17.28
N ILE A 6 -5.02 7.01 18.56
CA ILE A 6 -5.90 5.91 19.00
C ILE A 6 -7.37 6.24 18.69
N PHE A 7 -7.78 7.49 18.91
CA PHE A 7 -9.16 7.91 18.64
C PHE A 7 -9.48 7.85 17.13
N ILE A 8 -8.57 8.31 16.27
CA ILE A 8 -8.73 8.21 14.80
C ILE A 8 -8.81 6.74 14.36
N LEU A 9 -7.95 5.85 14.89
CA LEU A 9 -8.01 4.43 14.57
C LEU A 9 -9.34 3.79 15.01
N TYR A 10 -9.84 4.17 16.20
CA TYR A 10 -11.10 3.66 16.71
C TYR A 10 -12.30 4.15 15.89
N THR A 11 -12.35 5.43 15.53
CA THR A 11 -13.45 5.96 14.71
C THR A 11 -13.45 5.34 13.32
N MET A 12 -12.29 5.16 12.69
CA MET A 12 -12.18 4.44 11.41
C MET A 12 -12.66 2.99 11.55
N PHE A 13 -12.25 2.28 12.60
CA PHE A 13 -12.68 0.89 12.83
C PHE A 13 -14.21 0.78 12.96
N VAL A 14 -14.82 1.63 13.78
CA VAL A 14 -16.28 1.64 13.99
C VAL A 14 -17.02 2.01 12.71
N TRP A 15 -16.53 3.00 11.97
CA TRP A 15 -17.13 3.39 10.68
C TRP A 15 -17.10 2.23 9.68
N TRP A 16 -15.94 1.60 9.48
CA TRP A 16 -15.85 0.47 8.54
C TRP A 16 -16.71 -0.72 8.97
N ARG A 17 -16.82 -1.00 10.27
CA ARG A 17 -17.74 -2.02 10.80
C ARG A 17 -19.19 -1.72 10.39
N ASP A 18 -19.62 -0.47 10.50
CA ASP A 18 -20.99 -0.07 10.20
C ASP A 18 -21.28 -0.15 8.69
N VAL A 19 -20.34 0.30 7.83
CA VAL A 19 -20.43 0.10 6.37
C VAL A 19 -20.50 -1.40 6.00
N LEU A 20 -19.75 -2.25 6.71
CA LEU A 20 -19.81 -3.70 6.50
C LEU A 20 -21.17 -4.29 6.90
N ARG A 21 -21.76 -3.81 8.00
CA ARG A 21 -23.10 -4.21 8.44
C ARG A 21 -24.17 -3.78 7.44
N GLU A 22 -24.17 -2.51 7.02
CA GLU A 22 -25.11 -1.94 6.06
C GLU A 22 -25.08 -2.67 4.72
N SER A 23 -23.87 -3.03 4.26
CA SER A 23 -23.67 -3.74 2.99
C SER A 23 -24.03 -5.22 3.06
N THR A 24 -23.59 -5.92 4.11
CA THR A 24 -23.62 -7.40 4.15
C THR A 24 -24.89 -7.92 4.82
N LEU A 25 -25.37 -7.25 5.88
CA LEU A 25 -26.50 -7.71 6.68
C LEU A 25 -27.80 -6.98 6.31
N GLU A 26 -27.73 -5.68 6.00
CA GLU A 26 -28.91 -4.86 5.70
C GLU A 26 -29.17 -4.73 4.18
N GLY A 27 -28.17 -5.02 3.34
CA GLY A 27 -28.33 -5.12 1.89
C GLY A 27 -28.49 -3.77 1.17
N HIS A 28 -28.08 -2.65 1.79
CA HIS A 28 -28.27 -1.31 1.24
C HIS A 28 -27.39 -1.00 -0.01
N HIS A 29 -26.39 -1.85 -0.29
CA HIS A 29 -25.49 -1.68 -1.43
C HIS A 29 -26.11 -2.16 -2.75
N THR A 30 -27.04 -1.37 -3.30
CA THR A 30 -27.59 -1.60 -4.64
C THR A 30 -26.51 -1.44 -5.74
N LYS A 31 -26.82 -1.85 -6.97
CA LYS A 31 -25.86 -1.74 -8.11
C LYS A 31 -25.37 -0.31 -8.35
N VAL A 32 -26.23 0.70 -8.16
CA VAL A 32 -25.85 2.12 -8.31
C VAL A 32 -24.89 2.55 -7.20
N VAL A 33 -25.15 2.13 -5.95
CA VAL A 33 -24.26 2.41 -4.81
C VAL A 33 -22.90 1.74 -5.01
N GLN A 34 -22.87 0.46 -5.41
CA GLN A 34 -21.63 -0.26 -5.73
C GLN A 34 -20.81 0.44 -6.82
N LEU A 35 -21.47 0.92 -7.87
CA LEU A 35 -20.82 1.67 -8.93
C LEU A 35 -20.26 3.01 -8.40
N GLY A 36 -21.02 3.73 -7.57
CA GLY A 36 -20.56 4.95 -6.91
C GLY A 36 -19.32 4.73 -6.03
N LEU A 37 -19.29 3.63 -5.26
CA LEU A 37 -18.13 3.26 -4.44
C LEU A 37 -16.88 3.01 -5.29
N ARG A 38 -17.02 2.34 -6.44
CA ARG A 38 -15.90 2.13 -7.39
C ARG A 38 -15.37 3.46 -7.92
N TYR A 39 -16.24 4.37 -8.36
CA TYR A 39 -15.80 5.69 -8.81
C TYR A 39 -15.12 6.49 -7.70
N GLY A 40 -15.70 6.49 -6.50
CA GLY A 40 -15.12 7.17 -5.34
C GLY A 40 -13.72 6.65 -5.02
N PHE A 41 -13.52 5.34 -5.05
CA PHE A 41 -12.21 4.75 -4.78
C PHE A 41 -11.19 4.99 -5.90
N ILE A 42 -11.60 4.98 -7.17
CA ILE A 42 -10.74 5.37 -8.29
C ILE A 42 -10.28 6.83 -8.13
N LEU A 43 -11.19 7.75 -7.80
CA LEU A 43 -10.84 9.15 -7.58
C LEU A 43 -9.88 9.32 -6.38
N PHE A 44 -10.07 8.55 -5.31
CA PHE A 44 -9.13 8.49 -4.19
C PHE A 44 -7.74 7.99 -4.62
N ILE A 45 -7.64 6.93 -5.43
CA ILE A 45 -6.36 6.46 -5.97
C ILE A 45 -5.71 7.57 -6.82
N VAL A 46 -6.48 8.26 -7.67
CA VAL A 46 -5.97 9.37 -8.49
C VAL A 46 -5.41 10.49 -7.62
N SER A 47 -6.05 10.82 -6.49
CA SER A 47 -5.49 11.82 -5.57
C SER A 47 -4.17 11.36 -4.94
N GLU A 48 -4.06 10.08 -4.56
CA GLU A 48 -2.82 9.54 -4.00
C GLU A 48 -1.69 9.49 -5.05
N VAL A 49 -2.02 9.20 -6.32
CA VAL A 49 -1.04 9.29 -7.42
C VAL A 49 -0.50 10.73 -7.57
N MET A 50 -1.36 11.73 -7.48
CA MET A 50 -0.93 13.14 -7.52
C MET A 50 -0.13 13.55 -6.28
N PHE A 51 -0.43 12.97 -5.11
CA PHE A 51 0.35 13.14 -3.90
C PHE A 51 1.78 12.59 -4.08
N PHE A 52 1.94 11.38 -4.61
CA PHE A 52 3.27 10.83 -4.93
C PHE A 52 3.99 11.59 -6.04
N PHE A 53 3.25 12.09 -7.05
CA PHE A 53 3.81 12.92 -8.11
C PHE A 53 4.57 14.13 -7.55
N ALA A 54 4.07 14.76 -6.47
CA ALA A 54 4.77 15.87 -5.83
C ALA A 54 6.14 15.47 -5.24
N PHE A 55 6.26 14.27 -4.65
CA PHE A 55 7.54 13.77 -4.15
C PHE A 55 8.52 13.42 -5.28
N PHE A 56 8.02 12.78 -6.35
CA PHE A 56 8.83 12.51 -7.54
C PHE A 56 9.31 13.79 -8.21
N TRP A 57 8.45 14.82 -8.26
CA TRP A 57 8.83 16.15 -8.73
C TRP A 57 9.95 16.73 -7.86
N ALA A 58 9.80 16.73 -6.53
CA ALA A 58 10.82 17.25 -5.62
C ALA A 58 12.18 16.54 -5.82
N SER A 59 12.18 15.21 -5.89
CA SER A 59 13.39 14.43 -6.16
C SER A 59 14.01 14.75 -7.52
N SER A 60 13.19 14.87 -8.57
CA SER A 60 13.68 15.15 -9.93
C SER A 60 14.24 16.55 -10.04
N HIS A 61 13.57 17.54 -9.45
CA HIS A 61 14.03 18.92 -9.41
C HIS A 61 15.40 19.03 -8.72
N SER A 62 15.57 18.36 -7.58
CA SER A 62 16.83 18.38 -6.83
C SER A 62 17.97 17.57 -7.46
N SER A 63 17.66 16.52 -8.23
CA SER A 63 18.66 15.63 -8.83
C SER A 63 19.12 16.02 -10.23
N LEU A 64 18.24 16.63 -11.04
CA LEU A 64 18.55 17.01 -12.43
C LEU A 64 19.47 18.24 -12.52
N ALA A 65 19.35 19.18 -11.58
CA ALA A 65 20.23 20.34 -11.47
C ALA A 65 20.68 20.50 -10.01
N PRO A 66 21.64 19.67 -9.54
CA PRO A 66 22.10 19.69 -8.16
C PRO A 66 22.66 21.06 -7.76
N ALA A 67 22.26 21.53 -6.58
CA ALA A 67 22.70 22.83 -6.07
C ALA A 67 24.22 22.86 -5.81
N VAL A 68 24.80 24.06 -5.81
CA VAL A 68 26.26 24.24 -5.62
C VAL A 68 26.69 23.79 -4.22
N GLU A 69 25.80 23.93 -3.24
CA GLU A 69 25.97 23.54 -1.84
C GLU A 69 26.19 22.02 -1.67
N ILE A 70 25.66 21.19 -2.57
CA ILE A 70 25.90 19.74 -2.60
C ILE A 70 27.01 19.34 -3.58
N GLY A 71 27.73 20.32 -4.13
CA GLY A 71 28.87 20.13 -5.02
C GLY A 71 28.51 20.00 -6.50
N GLY A 72 27.27 20.33 -6.91
CA GLY A 72 26.85 20.32 -8.30
C GLY A 72 26.80 18.92 -8.95
N ILE A 73 26.79 17.85 -8.14
CA ILE A 73 26.72 16.46 -8.58
C ILE A 73 25.61 15.70 -7.85
N TRP A 74 25.11 14.63 -8.47
CA TRP A 74 24.14 13.71 -7.86
C TRP A 74 24.62 12.26 -7.98
N PRO A 75 24.59 11.45 -6.90
CA PRO A 75 24.26 11.82 -5.52
C PRO A 75 25.31 12.77 -4.89
N PRO A 76 24.96 13.52 -3.81
CA PRO A 76 25.91 14.33 -3.06
C PRO A 76 27.12 13.52 -2.56
N LYS A 77 28.31 14.13 -2.56
CA LYS A 77 29.55 13.48 -2.07
C LYS A 77 29.38 13.04 -0.60
N GLY A 78 29.85 11.83 -0.30
CA GLY A 78 29.82 11.27 1.07
C GLY A 78 28.57 10.44 1.39
N ILE A 79 27.57 10.41 0.51
CA ILE A 79 26.40 9.54 0.67
C ILE A 79 26.68 8.17 0.07
N GLY A 80 26.65 7.13 0.90
CA GLY A 80 26.68 5.73 0.45
C GLY A 80 25.32 5.32 -0.11
N VAL A 81 25.16 5.36 -1.43
CA VAL A 81 23.91 4.93 -2.06
C VAL A 81 23.75 3.41 -1.96
N LEU A 82 22.54 2.96 -1.67
CA LEU A 82 22.17 1.54 -1.64
C LEU A 82 22.28 0.91 -3.04
N ASP A 83 22.78 -0.32 -3.13
CA ASP A 83 22.81 -1.04 -4.41
C ASP A 83 21.39 -1.43 -4.84
N PRO A 84 20.88 -0.96 -5.99
CA PRO A 84 19.55 -1.29 -6.46
C PRO A 84 19.32 -2.79 -6.75
N ARG A 85 20.38 -3.58 -6.89
CA ARG A 85 20.31 -5.01 -7.26
C ARG A 85 20.16 -5.95 -6.07
N GLU A 86 20.30 -5.45 -4.85
CA GLU A 86 20.22 -6.25 -3.64
C GLU A 86 18.77 -6.27 -3.09
N ILE A 87 18.55 -5.70 -1.91
CA ILE A 87 17.24 -5.65 -1.24
C ILE A 87 16.17 -4.91 -2.07
N PRO A 88 16.45 -3.77 -2.74
CA PRO A 88 15.45 -3.10 -3.56
C PRO A 88 14.91 -3.97 -4.70
N PHE A 89 15.79 -4.74 -5.36
CA PHE A 89 15.39 -5.66 -6.42
C PHE A 89 14.55 -6.83 -5.88
N LEU A 90 14.96 -7.42 -4.76
CA LEU A 90 14.18 -8.46 -4.09
C LEU A 90 12.78 -7.97 -3.70
N ASN A 91 12.69 -6.77 -3.12
CA ASN A 91 11.42 -6.14 -2.76
C ASN A 91 10.50 -5.92 -3.96
N THR A 92 11.07 -5.58 -5.13
CA THR A 92 10.31 -5.47 -6.39
C THR A 92 9.72 -6.82 -6.80
N LEU A 93 10.51 -7.91 -6.72
CA LEU A 93 10.04 -9.26 -7.04
C LEU A 93 8.95 -9.74 -6.07
N ILE A 94 9.06 -9.39 -4.78
CA ILE A 94 8.05 -9.72 -3.76
C ILE A 94 6.72 -9.01 -4.09
N LEU A 95 6.74 -7.72 -4.41
CA LEU A 95 5.54 -6.97 -4.76
C LEU A 95 4.90 -7.49 -6.05
N LEU A 96 5.70 -7.81 -7.07
CA LEU A 96 5.20 -8.42 -8.31
C LEU A 96 4.51 -9.77 -8.04
N SER A 97 5.14 -10.61 -7.20
CA SER A 97 4.59 -11.90 -6.80
C SER A 97 3.30 -11.75 -5.99
N SER A 98 3.24 -10.73 -5.11
CA SER A 98 2.04 -10.36 -4.35
C SER A 98 0.89 -9.93 -5.28
N GLY A 99 1.20 -9.15 -6.32
CA GLY A 99 0.25 -8.77 -7.37
C GLY A 99 -0.31 -9.97 -8.16
N ALA A 100 0.54 -10.94 -8.47
CA ALA A 100 0.09 -12.20 -9.07
C ALA A 100 -0.82 -13.01 -8.11
N ALA A 101 -0.47 -13.06 -6.82
CA ALA A 101 -1.26 -13.76 -5.80
C ALA A 101 -2.62 -13.11 -5.56
N VAL A 102 -2.73 -11.77 -5.52
CA VAL A 102 -4.03 -11.09 -5.38
C VAL A 102 -4.89 -11.25 -6.64
N THR A 103 -4.27 -11.26 -7.82
CA THR A 103 -4.97 -11.59 -9.08
C THR A 103 -5.51 -13.02 -9.05
N TRP A 104 -4.73 -13.97 -8.52
CA TRP A 104 -5.21 -15.34 -8.29
C TRP A 104 -6.39 -15.37 -7.30
N ALA A 105 -6.34 -14.59 -6.21
CA ALA A 105 -7.46 -14.47 -5.27
C ALA A 105 -8.73 -13.96 -5.97
N HIS A 106 -8.60 -12.93 -6.83
CA HIS A 106 -9.72 -12.37 -7.57
C HIS A 106 -10.39 -13.43 -8.46
N HIS A 107 -9.59 -14.14 -9.28
CA HIS A 107 -10.12 -15.20 -10.13
C HIS A 107 -10.74 -16.36 -9.32
N ALA A 108 -10.22 -16.66 -8.12
CA ALA A 108 -10.82 -17.65 -7.24
C ALA A 108 -12.21 -17.22 -6.72
N ILE A 109 -12.39 -15.94 -6.37
CA ILE A 109 -13.70 -15.37 -5.99
C ILE A 109 -14.69 -15.45 -7.15
N LEU A 110 -14.27 -15.01 -8.35
CA LEU A 110 -15.10 -15.05 -9.55
C LEU A 110 -15.46 -16.49 -9.98
N ALA A 111 -14.59 -17.46 -9.72
CA ALA A 111 -14.86 -18.87 -9.97
C ALA A 111 -15.68 -19.55 -8.86
N GLY A 112 -16.07 -18.83 -7.80
CA GLY A 112 -16.80 -19.38 -6.65
C GLY A 112 -15.97 -20.30 -5.75
N LYS A 113 -14.63 -20.34 -5.93
CA LYS A 113 -13.72 -21.22 -5.18
C LYS A 113 -13.25 -20.53 -3.89
N GLN A 114 -14.16 -20.37 -2.93
CA GLN A 114 -13.93 -19.60 -1.69
C GLN A 114 -12.66 -20.02 -0.91
N LYS A 115 -12.41 -21.33 -0.72
CA LYS A 115 -11.20 -21.80 -0.01
C LYS A 115 -9.90 -21.37 -0.70
N ARG A 116 -9.86 -21.39 -2.04
CA ARG A 116 -8.68 -20.97 -2.80
C ARG A 116 -8.47 -19.46 -2.71
N ALA A 117 -9.56 -18.67 -2.67
CA ALA A 117 -9.47 -17.24 -2.47
C ALA A 117 -8.83 -16.88 -1.11
N VAL A 118 -9.20 -17.58 -0.03
CA VAL A 118 -8.56 -17.40 1.28
C VAL A 118 -7.07 -17.74 1.22
N TYR A 119 -6.69 -18.88 0.62
CA TYR A 119 -5.26 -19.25 0.51
C TYR A 119 -4.44 -18.24 -0.29
N ALA A 120 -5.00 -17.74 -1.40
CA ALA A 120 -4.36 -16.72 -2.21
C ALA A 120 -4.17 -15.41 -1.43
N LEU A 121 -5.21 -14.95 -0.71
CA LEU A 121 -5.14 -13.76 0.14
C LEU A 121 -4.11 -13.90 1.27
N VAL A 122 -4.04 -15.06 1.92
CA VAL A 122 -3.02 -15.33 2.95
C VAL A 122 -1.61 -15.26 2.33
N ALA A 123 -1.40 -15.83 1.14
CA ALA A 123 -0.12 -15.74 0.45
C ALA A 123 0.26 -14.29 0.12
N THR A 124 -0.68 -13.49 -0.39
CA THR A 124 -0.50 -12.04 -0.65
C THR A 124 -0.09 -11.29 0.62
N VAL A 125 -0.80 -11.50 1.73
CA VAL A 125 -0.50 -10.83 3.01
C VAL A 125 0.87 -11.25 3.54
N LEU A 126 1.24 -12.53 3.46
CA LEU A 126 2.56 -12.99 3.88
C LEU A 126 3.67 -12.32 3.06
N LEU A 127 3.53 -12.24 1.73
CA LEU A 127 4.48 -11.54 0.88
C LEU A 127 4.59 -10.06 1.23
N ALA A 128 3.47 -9.40 1.51
CA ALA A 128 3.47 -7.99 1.93
C ALA A 128 4.17 -7.78 3.28
N CYS A 129 3.96 -8.67 4.26
CA CYS A 129 4.68 -8.63 5.53
C CYS A 129 6.19 -8.84 5.35
N VAL A 130 6.59 -9.76 4.46
CA VAL A 130 8.00 -9.99 4.12
C VAL A 130 8.61 -8.74 3.48
N PHE A 131 7.92 -8.09 2.54
CA PHE A 131 8.34 -6.81 1.96
C PHE A 131 8.55 -5.74 3.05
N THR A 132 7.59 -5.55 3.96
CA THR A 132 7.73 -4.56 5.03
C THR A 132 8.89 -4.86 5.97
N GLY A 133 9.15 -6.15 6.26
CA GLY A 133 10.32 -6.58 7.04
C GLY A 133 11.65 -6.22 6.36
N PHE A 134 11.78 -6.51 5.06
CA PHE A 134 12.97 -6.15 4.28
C PHE A 134 13.13 -4.63 4.14
N GLN A 135 12.04 -3.87 3.97
CA GLN A 135 12.10 -2.41 3.93
C GLN A 135 12.58 -1.83 5.27
N GLY A 136 12.14 -2.40 6.40
CA GLY A 136 12.61 -2.02 7.72
C GLY A 136 14.10 -2.35 7.93
N MET A 137 14.56 -3.50 7.41
CA MET A 137 15.98 -3.87 7.42
C MET A 137 16.82 -2.90 6.60
N GLU A 138 16.36 -2.53 5.40
CA GLU A 138 17.02 -1.55 4.53
C GLU A 138 17.17 -0.20 5.24
N TYR A 139 16.13 0.28 5.93
CA TYR A 139 16.18 1.51 6.71
C TYR A 139 17.17 1.45 7.88
N TYR A 140 17.26 0.30 8.55
CA TYR A 140 18.20 0.12 9.66
C TYR A 140 19.65 0.03 9.19
N GLN A 141 19.89 -0.53 8.00
CA GLN A 141 21.22 -0.73 7.42
C GLN A 141 21.69 0.44 6.53
N ALA A 142 20.81 1.39 6.22
CA ALA A 142 21.14 2.53 5.38
C ALA A 142 22.30 3.35 5.99
N PRO A 143 23.35 3.68 5.21
CA PRO A 143 24.49 4.45 5.70
C PRO A 143 24.22 5.97 5.75
N PHE A 144 22.98 6.39 5.48
CA PHE A 144 22.52 7.76 5.52
C PHE A 144 21.13 7.82 6.20
N THR A 145 20.78 8.99 6.70
CA THR A 145 19.57 9.28 7.48
C THR A 145 18.70 10.31 6.77
N ILE A 146 17.49 10.56 7.29
CA ILE A 146 16.59 11.59 6.74
C ILE A 146 17.17 13.01 6.80
N SER A 147 18.05 13.27 7.77
CA SER A 147 18.74 14.56 7.92
C SER A 147 19.93 14.74 6.97
N ASP A 148 20.33 13.71 6.23
CA ASP A 148 21.50 13.76 5.35
C ASP A 148 21.15 14.32 3.98
N SER A 149 21.29 15.64 3.85
CA SER A 149 21.08 16.41 2.63
C SER A 149 19.66 16.27 2.04
N ILE A 150 19.45 16.88 0.88
CA ILE A 150 18.21 16.72 0.11
C ILE A 150 18.01 15.27 -0.38
N TYR A 151 19.09 14.50 -0.58
CA TYR A 151 19.00 13.10 -1.00
C TYR A 151 18.33 12.22 0.06
N GLY A 152 18.81 12.27 1.31
CA GLY A 152 18.22 11.50 2.41
C GLY A 152 16.78 11.94 2.68
N SER A 153 16.53 13.25 2.67
CA SER A 153 15.18 13.81 2.85
C SER A 153 14.18 13.29 1.80
N THR A 154 14.49 13.38 0.51
CA THR A 154 13.56 12.91 -0.54
C THR A 154 13.45 11.40 -0.58
N PHE A 155 14.53 10.67 -0.33
CA PHE A 155 14.54 9.20 -0.29
C PHE A 155 13.63 8.67 0.82
N PHE A 156 13.85 9.07 2.08
CA PHE A 156 13.08 8.55 3.22
C PHE A 156 11.63 9.03 3.22
N LEU A 157 11.35 10.24 2.71
CA LEU A 157 9.98 10.73 2.62
C LEU A 157 9.17 9.95 1.56
N ALA A 158 9.72 9.78 0.35
CA ALA A 158 9.04 9.06 -0.73
C ALA A 158 8.86 7.57 -0.38
N THR A 159 9.94 6.90 0.03
CA THR A 159 9.88 5.47 0.39
C THR A 159 9.08 5.24 1.67
N GLY A 160 9.11 6.18 2.63
CA GLY A 160 8.38 6.09 3.89
C GLY A 160 6.88 6.19 3.69
N PHE A 161 6.42 7.14 2.87
CA PHE A 161 5.01 7.21 2.48
C PHE A 161 4.59 5.97 1.67
N HIS A 162 5.43 5.49 0.76
CA HIS A 162 5.15 4.23 0.06
C HIS A 162 4.98 3.05 1.04
N GLY A 163 5.90 2.89 2.00
CA GLY A 163 5.83 1.87 3.04
C GLY A 163 4.56 1.99 3.90
N PHE A 164 4.16 3.21 4.26
CA PHE A 164 2.90 3.47 4.95
C PHE A 164 1.68 3.01 4.13
N HIS A 165 1.65 3.28 2.83
CA HIS A 165 0.59 2.80 1.93
C HIS A 165 0.58 1.28 1.84
N VAL A 166 1.74 0.63 1.80
CA VAL A 166 1.83 -0.85 1.81
C VAL A 166 1.25 -1.41 3.12
N ILE A 167 1.50 -0.78 4.27
CA ILE A 167 0.91 -1.20 5.55
C ILE A 167 -0.61 -1.07 5.52
N ILE A 168 -1.15 0.06 5.05
CA ILE A 168 -2.60 0.25 4.91
C ILE A 168 -3.20 -0.79 3.96
N GLY A 169 -2.60 -1.00 2.79
CA GLY A 169 -3.04 -2.00 1.81
C GLY A 169 -3.01 -3.41 2.38
N THR A 170 -1.98 -3.76 3.15
CA THR A 170 -1.87 -5.05 3.83
C THR A 170 -3.00 -5.25 4.85
N LEU A 171 -3.30 -4.23 5.66
CA LEU A 171 -4.45 -4.27 6.59
C LEU A 171 -5.76 -4.42 5.83
N PHE A 172 -5.92 -3.72 4.70
CA PHE A 172 -7.12 -3.81 3.88
C PHE A 172 -7.31 -5.24 3.31
N LEU A 173 -6.23 -5.86 2.84
CA LEU A 173 -6.21 -7.26 2.39
C LEU A 173 -6.47 -8.25 3.51
N ILE A 174 -5.95 -8.01 4.73
CA ILE A 174 -6.25 -8.83 5.92
C ILE A 174 -7.76 -8.80 6.21
N ILE A 175 -8.38 -7.61 6.20
CA ILE A 175 -9.84 -7.48 6.41
C ILE A 175 -10.61 -8.20 5.29
N CYS A 176 -10.18 -8.10 4.03
CA CYS A 176 -10.78 -8.85 2.93
C CYS A 176 -10.63 -10.37 3.10
N GLY A 177 -9.48 -10.84 3.56
CA GLY A 177 -9.22 -12.25 3.89
C GLY A 177 -10.13 -12.78 4.99
N ILE A 178 -10.26 -12.02 6.09
CA ILE A 178 -11.18 -12.34 7.19
C ILE A 178 -12.63 -12.41 6.67
N ARG A 179 -13.06 -11.43 5.88
CA ARG A 179 -14.40 -11.41 5.28
C ARG A 179 -14.63 -12.57 4.31
N GLN A 180 -13.63 -12.94 3.51
CA GLN A 180 -13.71 -14.08 2.60
C GLN A 180 -13.83 -15.40 3.38
N TYR A 181 -13.12 -15.52 4.49
CA TYR A 181 -13.19 -16.69 5.38
C TYR A 181 -14.57 -16.85 6.01
N PHE A 182 -15.19 -15.75 6.45
CA PHE A 182 -16.57 -15.74 6.95
C PHE A 182 -17.65 -15.76 5.85
N GLY A 183 -17.27 -15.82 4.57
CA GLY A 183 -18.20 -15.94 3.46
C GLY A 183 -18.97 -14.66 3.10
N HIS A 184 -18.53 -13.49 3.57
CA HIS A 184 -19.17 -12.20 3.27
C HIS A 184 -18.99 -11.72 1.82
N LEU A 185 -18.01 -12.27 1.10
CA LEU A 185 -17.73 -11.93 -0.30
C LEU A 185 -18.33 -13.00 -1.21
N THR A 186 -19.10 -12.57 -2.20
CA THR A 186 -19.74 -13.44 -3.18
C THR A 186 -19.22 -13.19 -4.59
N LYS A 187 -19.47 -14.12 -5.51
CA LYS A 187 -19.08 -13.98 -6.93
C LYS A 187 -19.63 -12.71 -7.58
N GLU A 188 -20.79 -12.22 -7.14
CA GLU A 188 -21.46 -11.07 -7.75
C GLU A 188 -21.32 -9.78 -6.93
N HIS A 189 -20.88 -9.88 -5.66
CA HIS A 189 -20.79 -8.78 -4.73
C HIS A 189 -19.52 -8.86 -3.87
N HIS A 190 -18.47 -8.15 -4.31
CA HIS A 190 -17.16 -8.12 -3.63
C HIS A 190 -16.40 -6.80 -3.86
N VAL A 191 -17.09 -5.65 -3.92
CA VAL A 191 -16.50 -4.33 -4.16
C VAL A 191 -15.37 -3.98 -3.18
N GLY A 192 -15.49 -4.39 -1.91
CA GLY A 192 -14.42 -4.17 -0.92
C GLY A 192 -13.11 -4.90 -1.25
N PHE A 193 -13.19 -6.07 -1.89
CA PHE A 193 -12.00 -6.76 -2.39
C PHE A 193 -11.48 -6.12 -3.68
N GLU A 194 -12.35 -5.68 -4.59
CA GLU A 194 -11.95 -4.93 -5.80
C GLU A 194 -11.22 -3.62 -5.44
N ALA A 195 -11.58 -2.98 -4.33
CA ALA A 195 -10.87 -1.80 -3.82
C ALA A 195 -9.52 -2.13 -3.17
N ALA A 196 -9.32 -3.36 -2.68
CA ALA A 196 -8.06 -3.76 -2.06
C ALA A 196 -7.05 -4.34 -3.06
N ALA A 197 -7.49 -4.72 -4.26
CA ALA A 197 -6.68 -5.33 -5.32
C ALA A 197 -6.17 -4.29 -6.32
#